data_AF-A0A150WFC8-F1
#
_entry.id   AF-A0A150WFC8-F1
#
_cell.length_a   1.000
_cell.length_b   1.000
_cell.length_c   1.000
_cell.angle_alpha   90.00
_cell.angle_beta   90.00
_cell.angle_gamma   90.00
#
_symmetry.space_group_name_H-M   'P 1'
#
loop_
_entity.id
_entity.type
_entity.pdbx_description
1 polymer ?
#
loop_
_entity_poly.entity_id
_entity_poly.type
_entity_poly.pdbx_seq_one_letter_code
_entity_poly.pdbx_strand_id
1 'polypeptide(L)'
;MKKISLLIVFCLSIVACSEESTLKKKGLEMAESKFTENTKAEAQEALSNSEVLQQAYLDFMRGKSEIEVSDVKIQSPTSAVVSTSVTTYPAKLRKTLLTVAATVGRDKTRRFNFGDAVPMVAAQIGVKAETEKQPFEVYKFQKQSDKWIPQD
;
A
#
# COMPACT_ATOMS: atom_id res chain seq x y z
N MET A 1 29.21 -32.76 47.31
CA MET A 1 27.73 -32.74 47.23
C MET A 1 27.26 -31.33 47.00
N LYS A 2 26.46 -31.09 45.92
CA LYS A 2 25.41 -30.05 45.76
C LYS A 2 25.83 -28.57 45.92
N LYS A 3 25.37 -27.59 45.13
CA LYS A 3 24.47 -27.46 43.98
C LYS A 3 24.63 -26.01 43.50
N ILE A 4 24.85 -25.85 42.19
CA ILE A 4 24.16 -24.92 41.28
C ILE A 4 23.76 -23.56 41.89
N SER A 5 24.53 -22.51 41.55
CA SER A 5 24.04 -21.13 41.67
C SER A 5 23.57 -20.64 40.30
N LEU A 6 22.26 -20.75 40.16
CA LEU A 6 21.28 -20.15 39.27
C LEU A 6 21.78 -18.96 38.40
N LEU A 7 21.77 -19.19 37.08
CA LEU A 7 21.87 -18.19 36.02
C LEU A 7 20.45 -17.70 35.70
N ILE A 8 20.05 -16.53 36.20
CA ILE A 8 18.80 -15.86 35.79
C ILE A 8 19.16 -14.54 35.13
N VAL A 9 19.39 -14.56 33.82
CA VAL A 9 19.19 -13.40 32.94
C VAL A 9 18.87 -13.94 31.54
N PHE A 10 17.61 -14.28 31.26
CA PHE A 10 17.11 -14.33 29.87
C PHE A 10 15.58 -14.47 29.83
N CYS A 11 14.84 -13.35 29.87
CA CYS A 11 13.39 -13.36 29.58
C CYS A 11 12.81 -11.97 29.24
N LEU A 12 13.53 -11.13 28.48
CA LEU A 12 13.03 -9.79 28.08
C LEU A 12 12.83 -9.61 26.56
N SER A 13 13.10 -10.63 25.75
CA SER A 13 13.08 -10.53 24.28
C SER A 13 11.77 -10.97 23.60
N ILE A 14 10.77 -11.47 24.35
CA ILE A 14 9.54 -12.03 23.76
C ILE A 14 8.44 -10.96 23.56
N VAL A 15 8.45 -9.88 24.34
CA VAL A 15 7.38 -8.85 24.27
C VAL A 15 7.54 -7.92 23.05
N ALA A 16 8.77 -7.61 22.66
CA ALA A 16 9.04 -6.67 21.56
C ALA A 16 8.51 -7.16 20.20
N CYS A 17 8.49 -8.49 19.97
CA CYS A 17 7.99 -9.06 18.71
C CYS A 17 6.45 -8.96 18.57
N SER A 18 5.73 -8.92 19.70
CA SER A 18 4.26 -8.86 19.71
C SER A 18 3.73 -7.46 19.36
N GLU A 19 4.36 -6.41 19.87
CA GLU A 19 3.97 -5.03 19.58
C GLU A 19 4.29 -4.63 18.13
N GLU A 20 5.45 -5.03 17.63
CA GLU A 20 5.86 -4.80 16.24
C GLU A 20 4.89 -5.46 15.25
N SER A 21 4.51 -6.72 15.48
CA SER A 21 3.52 -7.43 14.66
C SER A 21 2.16 -6.72 14.63
N THR A 22 1.71 -6.21 15.78
CA THR A 22 0.45 -5.46 15.88
C THR A 22 0.51 -4.15 15.09
N LEU A 23 1.62 -3.41 15.21
CA LEU A 23 1.85 -2.17 14.47
C LEU A 23 1.96 -2.41 12.97
N LYS A 24 2.65 -3.47 12.54
CA LYS A 24 2.73 -3.89 11.14
C LYS A 24 1.35 -4.14 10.55
N LYS A 25 0.53 -4.93 11.23
CA LYS A 25 -0.84 -5.23 10.78
C LYS A 25 -1.67 -3.97 10.64
N LYS A 26 -1.68 -3.10 11.66
CA LYS A 26 -2.42 -1.83 11.62
C LYS A 26 -1.94 -0.90 10.52
N GLY A 27 -0.63 -0.72 10.36
CA GLY A 27 -0.06 0.10 9.30
C GLY A 27 -0.37 -0.42 7.90
N LEU A 28 -0.36 -1.75 7.73
CA LEU A 28 -0.73 -2.39 6.47
C LEU A 28 -2.21 -2.15 6.13
N GLU A 29 -3.12 -2.41 7.07
CA GLU A 29 -4.57 -2.18 6.88
C GLU A 29 -4.88 -0.72 6.51
N MET A 30 -4.22 0.24 7.19
CA MET A 30 -4.36 1.67 6.87
C MET A 30 -3.81 2.01 5.48
N ALA A 31 -2.66 1.46 5.11
CA ALA A 31 -2.06 1.66 3.79
C ALA A 31 -2.92 1.07 2.67
N GLU A 32 -3.46 -0.13 2.84
CA GLU A 32 -4.37 -0.76 1.87
C GLU A 32 -5.65 0.06 1.68
N SER A 33 -6.22 0.56 2.79
CA SER A 33 -7.37 1.45 2.74
C SER A 33 -7.04 2.73 1.99
N LYS A 34 -5.92 3.39 2.32
CA LYS A 34 -5.51 4.64 1.67
C LYS A 34 -5.18 4.47 0.19
N PHE A 35 -4.52 3.38 -0.16
CA PHE A 35 -4.22 3.07 -1.56
C PHE A 35 -5.50 2.84 -2.37
N THR A 36 -6.47 2.13 -1.80
CA THR A 36 -7.78 1.91 -2.42
C THR A 36 -8.52 3.23 -2.62
N GLU A 37 -8.52 4.11 -1.62
CA GLU A 37 -9.12 5.45 -1.70
C GLU A 37 -8.46 6.29 -2.81
N ASN A 38 -7.13 6.36 -2.82
CA ASN A 38 -6.37 7.13 -3.82
C ASN A 38 -6.63 6.60 -5.24
N THR A 39 -6.60 5.27 -5.42
CA THR A 39 -6.85 4.66 -6.74
C THR A 39 -8.29 4.89 -7.21
N LYS A 40 -9.25 4.91 -6.29
CA LYS A 40 -10.65 5.27 -6.59
C LYS A 40 -10.79 6.72 -6.99
N ALA A 41 -10.14 7.64 -6.28
CA ALA A 41 -10.13 9.05 -6.65
C ALA A 41 -9.51 9.27 -8.04
N GLU A 42 -8.36 8.64 -8.33
CA GLU A 42 -7.73 8.66 -9.67
C GLU A 42 -8.71 8.20 -10.76
N ALA A 43 -9.41 7.09 -10.53
CA ALA A 43 -10.38 6.54 -11.48
C ALA A 43 -11.58 7.47 -11.68
N GLN A 44 -12.15 8.01 -10.60
CA GLN A 44 -13.32 8.88 -10.65
C GLN A 44 -13.02 10.20 -11.35
N GLU A 45 -11.84 10.77 -11.11
CA GLU A 45 -11.38 12.00 -11.76
C GLU A 45 -11.27 11.82 -13.27
N ALA A 46 -10.61 10.74 -13.72
CA ALA A 46 -10.31 10.55 -15.14
C ALA A 46 -11.45 9.88 -15.94
N LEU A 47 -12.25 9.03 -15.30
CA LEU A 47 -13.24 8.16 -15.95
C LEU A 47 -14.66 8.47 -15.46
N SER A 48 -14.95 9.72 -15.15
CA SER A 48 -16.22 10.19 -14.59
C SER A 48 -17.47 9.74 -15.37
N ASN A 49 -17.32 9.47 -16.66
CA ASN A 49 -18.42 9.04 -17.55
C ASN A 49 -18.58 7.51 -17.71
N SER A 50 -17.78 6.68 -17.01
CA SER A 50 -17.84 5.22 -17.16
C SER A 50 -17.48 4.48 -15.87
N GLU A 51 -18.50 4.05 -15.11
CA GLU A 51 -18.34 3.20 -13.93
C GLU A 51 -17.66 1.85 -14.27
N VAL A 52 -17.92 1.32 -15.47
CA VAL A 52 -17.31 0.06 -15.94
C VAL A 52 -15.79 0.20 -16.03
N LEU A 53 -15.30 1.29 -16.64
CA LEU A 53 -13.85 1.52 -16.74
C LEU A 53 -13.25 1.85 -15.37
N GLN A 54 -13.97 2.56 -14.50
CA GLN A 54 -13.51 2.80 -13.12
C GLN A 54 -13.30 1.47 -12.38
N GLN A 55 -14.29 0.57 -12.43
CA GLN A 55 -14.18 -0.72 -11.75
C GLN A 55 -13.07 -1.59 -12.35
N ALA A 56 -12.97 -1.65 -13.68
CA ALA A 56 -11.91 -2.39 -14.37
C ALA A 56 -10.51 -1.86 -14.00
N TYR A 57 -10.34 -0.54 -13.85
CA TYR A 57 -9.10 0.06 -13.40
C TYR A 57 -8.79 -0.32 -11.95
N LEU A 58 -9.77 -0.28 -11.05
CA LEU A 58 -9.59 -0.66 -9.64
C LEU A 58 -9.16 -2.12 -9.51
N ASP A 59 -9.82 -3.03 -10.23
CA ASP A 59 -9.49 -4.46 -10.21
C ASP A 59 -8.09 -4.70 -10.81
N PHE A 60 -7.76 -4.01 -11.90
CA PHE A 60 -6.43 -4.05 -12.49
C PHE A 60 -5.35 -3.58 -11.52
N MET A 61 -5.54 -2.42 -10.88
CA MET A 61 -4.57 -1.86 -9.95
C MET A 61 -4.40 -2.71 -8.71
N ARG A 62 -5.48 -3.31 -8.19
CA ARG A 62 -5.41 -4.27 -7.08
C ARG A 62 -4.56 -5.50 -7.45
N GLY A 63 -4.72 -6.04 -8.65
CA GLY A 63 -3.93 -7.18 -9.11
C GLY A 63 -2.47 -6.86 -9.49
N LYS A 64 -2.12 -5.57 -9.57
CA LYS A 64 -0.79 -5.09 -9.97
C LYS A 64 -0.13 -4.21 -8.91
N SER A 65 -0.65 -4.25 -7.68
CA SER A 65 -0.09 -3.50 -6.57
C SER A 65 0.06 -4.37 -5.34
N GLU A 66 1.18 -4.20 -4.65
CA GLU A 66 1.48 -4.87 -3.38
C GLU A 66 1.92 -3.83 -2.38
N ILE A 67 1.34 -3.86 -1.18
CA ILE A 67 1.64 -2.91 -0.12
C ILE A 67 2.35 -3.67 0.98
N GLU A 68 3.43 -3.10 1.48
CA GLU A 68 4.25 -3.69 2.52
C GLU A 68 4.58 -2.64 3.57
N VAL A 69 4.76 -3.10 4.81
CA VAL A 69 5.38 -2.30 5.86
C VAL A 69 6.88 -2.35 5.65
N SER A 70 7.47 -1.22 5.30
CA SER A 70 8.91 -1.10 5.06
C SER A 70 9.70 -0.99 6.35
N ASP A 71 9.12 -0.39 7.39
CA ASP A 71 9.81 -0.17 8.67
C ASP A 71 8.84 0.09 9.83
N VAL A 72 9.23 -0.30 11.04
CA VAL A 72 8.53 0.01 12.29
C VAL A 72 9.53 0.53 13.31
N LYS A 73 9.37 1.78 13.73
CA LYS A 73 10.18 2.44 14.75
C LYS A 73 9.35 2.70 16.00
N ILE A 74 9.55 1.90 17.04
CA ILE A 74 9.04 2.22 18.38
C ILE A 74 9.97 3.29 18.97
N GLN A 75 9.46 4.50 19.13
CA GLN A 75 10.22 5.66 19.60
C GLN A 75 10.20 5.78 21.13
N SER A 76 9.11 5.34 21.76
CA SER A 76 8.95 5.31 23.21
C SER A 76 7.93 4.21 23.59
N PRO A 77 7.75 3.89 24.88
CA PRO A 77 6.72 2.94 25.32
C PRO A 77 5.29 3.29 24.86
N THR A 78 5.05 4.54 24.47
CA THR A 78 3.74 5.02 24.05
C THR A 78 3.71 5.59 22.63
N SER A 79 4.82 5.56 21.87
CA SER A 79 4.86 6.13 20.52
C SER A 79 5.61 5.25 19.54
N ALA A 80 5.04 5.10 18.35
CA ALA A 80 5.66 4.36 17.26
C ALA A 80 5.37 5.01 15.90
N VAL A 81 6.22 4.72 14.93
CA VAL A 81 6.08 5.13 13.54
C VAL A 81 6.17 3.89 12.65
N VAL A 82 5.23 3.76 11.73
CA VAL A 82 5.20 2.68 10.74
C VAL A 82 5.33 3.31 9.37
N SER A 83 6.37 2.94 8.63
CA SER A 83 6.55 3.37 7.24
C SER A 83 6.08 2.25 6.31
N THR A 84 5.41 2.63 5.23
CA THR A 84 4.93 1.68 4.23
C THR A 84 5.50 2.00 2.85
N SER A 85 5.48 0.99 2.01
CA SER A 85 5.87 1.08 0.61
C SER A 85 4.84 0.38 -0.23
N VAL A 86 4.69 0.84 -1.47
CA VAL A 86 3.83 0.21 -2.47
C VAL A 86 4.65 -0.16 -3.68
N THR A 87 4.54 -1.40 -4.11
CA THR A 87 5.00 -1.84 -5.43
C THR A 87 3.84 -1.67 -6.39
N THR A 88 3.94 -0.74 -7.34
CA THR A 88 2.86 -0.46 -8.31
C THR A 88 3.41 0.25 -9.55
N TYR A 89 2.60 0.46 -10.57
CA TYR A 89 3.03 1.23 -11.75
C TYR A 89 3.33 2.69 -11.39
N PRO A 90 4.33 3.32 -12.03
CA PRO A 90 4.64 4.74 -11.81
C PRO A 90 3.43 5.64 -12.04
N ALA A 91 3.29 6.72 -11.26
CA ALA A 91 2.13 7.61 -11.33
C ALA A 91 1.91 8.20 -12.75
N LYS A 92 3.00 8.50 -13.48
CA LYS A 92 2.95 8.98 -14.86
C LYS A 92 2.25 7.96 -15.77
N LEU A 93 2.63 6.68 -15.67
CA LEU A 93 2.03 5.60 -16.46
C LEU A 93 0.55 5.40 -16.11
N ARG A 94 0.20 5.36 -14.82
CA ARG A 94 -1.19 5.24 -14.36
C ARG A 94 -2.08 6.36 -14.90
N LYS A 95 -1.65 7.62 -14.78
CA LYS A 95 -2.38 8.79 -15.29
C LYS A 95 -2.56 8.75 -16.80
N THR A 96 -1.53 8.36 -17.56
CA THR A 96 -1.65 8.23 -19.02
C THR A 96 -2.56 7.07 -19.41
N LEU A 97 -2.51 5.94 -18.72
CA LEU A 97 -3.43 4.81 -18.94
C LEU A 97 -4.90 5.24 -18.76
N LEU A 98 -5.19 5.96 -17.68
CA LEU A 98 -6.51 6.52 -17.43
C LEU A 98 -6.94 7.52 -18.52
N THR A 99 -6.01 8.36 -19.00
CA THR A 99 -6.28 9.30 -20.10
C THR A 99 -6.64 8.56 -21.38
N VAL A 100 -5.91 7.49 -21.72
CA VAL A 100 -6.22 6.66 -22.90
C VAL A 100 -7.58 5.99 -22.73
N ALA A 101 -7.85 5.39 -21.56
CA ALA A 101 -9.14 4.77 -21.26
C ALA A 101 -10.31 5.76 -21.37
N ALA A 102 -10.12 7.02 -20.97
CA ALA A 102 -11.13 8.07 -21.08
C ALA A 102 -11.53 8.41 -22.53
N THR A 103 -10.65 8.14 -23.51
CA THR A 103 -10.96 8.36 -24.94
C THR A 103 -11.77 7.23 -25.58
N VAL A 104 -11.97 6.12 -24.86
CA VAL A 104 -12.70 4.96 -25.38
C VAL A 104 -14.19 5.30 -25.49
N GLY A 105 -14.75 5.13 -26.68
CA GLY A 105 -16.19 5.29 -26.93
C GLY A 105 -17.04 4.42 -26.00
N ARG A 106 -18.23 4.90 -25.61
CA ARG A 106 -19.12 4.22 -24.65
C ARG A 106 -19.43 2.76 -25.06
N ASP A 107 -19.54 2.51 -26.37
CA ASP A 107 -19.78 1.21 -27.00
C ASP A 107 -18.60 0.21 -26.83
N LYS A 108 -17.40 0.71 -26.54
CA LYS A 108 -16.16 -0.08 -26.43
C LYS A 108 -15.61 -0.18 -25.02
N THR A 109 -16.25 0.45 -24.03
CA THR A 109 -15.82 0.46 -22.62
C THR A 109 -15.56 -0.94 -22.06
N ARG A 110 -16.44 -1.91 -22.34
CA ARG A 110 -16.30 -3.31 -21.91
C ARG A 110 -15.17 -4.09 -22.59
N ARG A 111 -14.59 -3.56 -23.66
CA ARG A 111 -13.51 -4.18 -24.43
C ARG A 111 -12.14 -3.62 -24.08
N PHE A 112 -12.08 -2.53 -23.32
CA PHE A 112 -10.81 -1.94 -22.92
C PHE A 112 -10.14 -2.82 -21.87
N ASN A 113 -8.89 -3.19 -22.11
CA ASN A 113 -8.08 -3.99 -21.20
C ASN A 113 -6.85 -3.17 -20.77
N PHE A 114 -6.78 -2.82 -19.48
CA PHE A 114 -5.66 -2.07 -18.92
C PHE A 114 -4.34 -2.84 -19.03
N GLY A 115 -4.34 -4.16 -18.87
CA GLY A 115 -3.14 -4.99 -18.98
C GLY A 115 -2.53 -4.95 -20.39
N ASP A 116 -3.38 -5.00 -21.42
CA ASP A 116 -2.94 -4.92 -22.82
C ASP A 116 -2.47 -3.50 -23.18
N ALA A 117 -3.08 -2.48 -22.58
CA ALA A 117 -2.73 -1.08 -22.83
C ALA A 117 -1.39 -0.66 -22.19
N VAL A 118 -0.98 -1.26 -21.08
CA VAL A 118 0.26 -0.94 -20.34
C VAL A 118 1.50 -0.88 -21.23
N PRO A 119 1.87 -1.93 -21.99
CA PRO A 119 3.09 -1.88 -22.81
C PRO A 119 3.03 -0.80 -23.89
N MET A 120 1.84 -0.57 -24.48
CA MET A 120 1.66 0.45 -25.52
C MET A 120 1.84 1.86 -24.94
N VAL A 121 1.20 2.13 -23.80
CA VAL A 121 1.29 3.44 -23.14
C VAL A 121 2.69 3.68 -22.61
N ALA A 122 3.32 2.67 -22.00
CA ALA A 122 4.68 2.79 -21.49
C ALA A 122 5.67 3.15 -22.61
N ALA A 123 5.56 2.50 -23.78
CA ALA A 123 6.36 2.83 -24.96
C ALA A 123 6.10 4.27 -25.44
N GLN A 124 4.84 4.71 -25.47
CA GLN A 124 4.47 6.05 -25.88
C GLN A 124 5.08 7.15 -25.00
N ILE A 125 5.17 6.94 -23.69
CA ILE A 125 5.67 7.95 -22.73
C ILE A 125 7.14 7.76 -22.35
N GLY A 126 7.82 6.79 -22.96
CA GLY A 126 9.25 6.51 -22.75
C GLY A 126 9.57 5.97 -21.35
N VAL A 127 8.69 5.15 -20.76
CA VAL A 127 8.93 4.50 -19.46
C VAL A 127 8.86 2.98 -19.58
N LYS A 128 9.34 2.28 -18.56
CA LYS A 128 9.21 0.82 -18.48
C LYS A 128 7.78 0.42 -18.15
N ALA A 129 7.33 -0.68 -18.75
CA ALA A 129 6.04 -1.31 -18.50
C ALA A 129 6.06 -2.21 -17.25
N GLU A 130 6.66 -1.72 -16.16
CA GLU A 130 6.97 -2.51 -14.97
C GLU A 130 6.48 -1.78 -13.71
N THR A 131 6.15 -2.55 -12.68
CA THR A 131 5.88 -2.00 -11.35
C THR A 131 7.19 -1.69 -10.64
N GLU A 132 7.15 -0.67 -9.78
CA GLU A 132 8.29 -0.26 -8.97
C GLU A 132 7.87 -0.08 -7.52
N LYS A 133 8.78 -0.44 -6.60
CA LYS A 133 8.60 -0.24 -5.17
C LYS A 133 8.94 1.21 -4.84
N GLN A 134 7.98 1.93 -4.27
CA GLN A 134 8.13 3.32 -3.87
C GLN A 134 7.63 3.54 -2.44
N PRO A 135 8.19 4.53 -1.71
CA PRO A 135 7.62 4.97 -0.44
C PRO A 135 6.16 5.36 -0.61
N PHE A 136 5.31 4.98 0.33
CA PHE A 136 3.88 5.26 0.24
C PHE A 136 3.43 6.21 1.36
N GLU A 137 3.31 5.69 2.59
CA GLU A 137 2.77 6.45 3.71
C GLU A 137 3.58 6.23 4.98
N VAL A 138 3.46 7.16 5.92
CA VAL A 138 4.06 7.06 7.25
C VAL A 138 2.99 7.30 8.29
N TYR A 139 2.70 6.27 9.08
CA TYR A 139 1.68 6.32 10.13
C TYR A 139 2.32 6.47 11.50
N LYS A 140 1.81 7.42 12.28
CA LYS A 140 2.19 7.58 13.68
C LYS A 140 1.17 6.89 14.56
N PHE A 141 1.62 6.21 15.60
CA PHE A 141 0.77 5.54 16.56
C PHE A 141 1.11 6.00 17.97
N GLN A 142 0.05 6.16 18.78
CA GLN A 142 0.16 6.36 20.21
C GLN A 142 -0.48 5.20 20.96
N LYS A 143 0.20 4.68 21.98
CA LYS A 143 -0.36 3.65 22.85
C LYS A 143 -1.24 4.32 23.90
N GLN A 144 -2.53 3.97 23.90
CA GLN A 144 -3.48 4.37 24.95
C GLN A 144 -3.92 3.12 25.70
N SER A 145 -3.64 3.08 27.00
CA SER A 145 -3.65 1.85 27.81
C SER A 145 -2.77 0.78 27.15
N ASP A 146 -3.38 -0.22 26.50
CA ASP A 146 -2.68 -1.31 25.80
C ASP A 146 -2.99 -1.39 24.31
N LYS A 147 -3.60 -0.35 23.73
CA LYS A 147 -3.97 -0.31 22.32
C LYS A 147 -3.19 0.76 21.57
N TRP A 148 -2.61 0.38 20.43
CA TRP A 148 -2.04 1.31 19.48
C TRP A 148 -3.14 1.99 18.67
N ILE A 149 -3.22 3.31 18.79
CA ILE A 149 -4.20 4.16 18.12
C ILE A 149 -3.45 5.04 17.11
N PRO A 150 -3.85 5.03 15.81
CA PRO A 150 -3.25 5.92 14.83
C PRO A 150 -3.46 7.38 15.23
N GLN A 151 -2.49 8.21 14.87
CA GLN A 151 -2.56 9.66 15.02
C GLN A 151 -2.69 10.26 13.63
N ASP A 152 -3.57 11.26 13.49
CA ASP A 152 -3.73 12.04 12.27
C ASP A 152 -2.51 12.95 11.99
#